data_AF-A0A0K1RC29-F1
#
_entry.id   AF-A0A0K1RC29-F1
#
_cell.length_a   1.000
_cell.length_b   1.000
_cell.length_c   1.000
_cell.angle_alpha   90.00
_cell.angle_beta   90.00
_cell.angle_gamma   90.00
#
_symmetry.space_group_name_H-M   'P 1'
#
loop_
_entity.id
_entity.type
_entity.pdbx_description
1 polymer ?
#
loop_
_entity_poly.entity_id
_entity_poly.type
_entity_poly.pdbx_seq_one_letter_code
_entity_poly.pdbx_strand_id
1 'polypeptide(L)'
;MNQAERQSEVLSFDTTIHGTKLHAEVEISPRGTQYLTEAQMDATRALLTHLANVATEYQPEEDTRDESLDAYVVLADTFQVLDLARAAVDSRPKEAMRYFWHAASNLEVLQAWDPRFTQAYLMARYGEELAGNFVLEPLEGLCEQIESWMPQRYAGPGFTQRRVVVDDRQSAEDFQRTLTPDHEAVSVLMVDDEDLPADEYQLTGRTVLPVPMFPDGTLDTRAMVRRIMDDQFVTCKFHTDRPAFHLLRTLTSAAQMQLVERRGSTPVEFYTHLAHAKQLCRLARQDRFLADGVYRRTVIDALYSSLITVSLFSDEWVMPKYLAKLAATLNEDLGSDDVIYTVHAIEAWLPRDIRELMPRVWNEKLDTQLQEPLVAGLNVLPGARFVAVLDEQTQADFEETGLPDVDKFSPIDLGPELGEDALEVLSIPNISVFRTWV
;
A
#
# COMPACT_ATOMS: atom_id res chain seq x y z
N MET A 1 3.23 -14.89 -40.97
CA MET A 1 1.99 -14.50 -40.27
C MET A 1 2.40 -13.35 -39.37
N ASN A 2 2.00 -12.12 -39.70
CA ASN A 2 2.51 -10.91 -39.04
C ASN A 2 1.94 -10.82 -37.62
N GLN A 3 2.76 -11.06 -36.60
CA GLN A 3 2.48 -10.63 -35.24
C GLN A 3 2.59 -9.11 -35.23
N ALA A 4 1.45 -8.42 -35.23
CA ALA A 4 1.42 -7.01 -34.93
C ALA A 4 1.82 -6.84 -33.46
N GLU A 5 2.98 -6.22 -33.27
CA GLU A 5 3.49 -5.66 -32.03
C GLU A 5 2.44 -4.77 -31.34
N ARG A 6 1.69 -5.31 -30.37
CA ARG A 6 0.62 -4.57 -29.66
C ARG A 6 1.16 -4.04 -28.34
N GLN A 7 1.28 -2.71 -28.26
CA GLN A 7 1.70 -1.98 -27.06
C GLN A 7 0.56 -1.74 -26.07
N SER A 8 -0.70 -1.84 -26.50
CA SER A 8 -1.88 -1.85 -25.65
C SER A 8 -3.05 -2.43 -26.44
N GLU A 9 -4.03 -3.00 -25.74
CA GLU A 9 -5.29 -3.42 -26.35
C GLU A 9 -6.47 -2.94 -25.50
N VAL A 10 -7.56 -2.61 -26.18
CA VAL A 10 -8.84 -2.26 -25.56
C VAL A 10 -9.91 -3.20 -26.10
N LEU A 11 -10.60 -3.89 -25.20
CA LEU A 11 -11.78 -4.70 -25.52
C LEU A 11 -12.99 -4.13 -24.81
N SER A 12 -14.16 -4.15 -25.44
CA SER A 12 -15.37 -3.55 -24.86
C SER A 12 -16.64 -4.29 -25.24
N PHE A 13 -17.70 -4.04 -24.47
CA PHE A 13 -19.07 -4.43 -24.82
C PHE A 13 -20.07 -3.36 -24.36
N ASP A 14 -21.20 -3.33 -25.06
CA ASP A 14 -22.36 -2.52 -24.71
C ASP A 14 -23.55 -3.43 -24.41
N THR A 15 -24.32 -3.08 -23.39
CA THR A 15 -25.56 -3.81 -23.05
C THR A 15 -26.60 -2.88 -22.40
N THR A 16 -27.82 -3.38 -22.24
CA THR A 16 -28.90 -2.68 -21.53
C THR A 16 -29.43 -3.56 -20.41
N ILE A 17 -29.24 -3.12 -19.16
CA ILE A 17 -29.60 -3.86 -17.95
C ILE A 17 -30.72 -3.10 -17.25
N HIS A 18 -31.90 -3.71 -17.12
CA HIS A 18 -33.08 -3.09 -16.49
C HIS A 18 -33.39 -1.66 -16.99
N GLY A 19 -33.15 -1.43 -18.29
CA GLY A 19 -33.35 -0.15 -18.97
C GLY A 19 -32.20 0.87 -18.84
N THR A 20 -31.12 0.53 -18.14
CA THR A 20 -29.89 1.34 -18.04
C THR A 20 -28.91 0.87 -19.10
N LYS A 21 -28.36 1.78 -19.91
CA LYS A 21 -27.30 1.43 -20.86
C LYS A 21 -25.98 1.37 -20.12
N LEU A 22 -25.25 0.29 -20.32
CA LEU A 22 -23.92 0.06 -19.76
C LEU A 22 -22.93 -0.07 -20.91
N HIS A 23 -21.85 0.71 -20.82
CA HIS A 23 -20.64 0.52 -21.59
C HIS A 23 -19.55 0.01 -20.66
N ALA A 24 -18.88 -1.08 -21.03
CA ALA A 24 -17.76 -1.65 -20.28
C ALA A 24 -16.54 -1.81 -21.19
N GLU A 25 -15.38 -1.38 -20.70
CA GLU A 25 -14.11 -1.42 -21.39
C GLU A 25 -13.06 -2.09 -20.49
N VAL A 26 -12.23 -2.96 -21.06
CA VAL A 26 -11.04 -3.52 -20.44
C VAL A 26 -9.85 -3.14 -21.31
N GLU A 27 -9.01 -2.27 -20.75
CA GLU A 27 -7.73 -1.84 -21.33
C GLU A 27 -6.59 -2.60 -20.66
N ILE A 28 -5.69 -3.12 -21.47
CA ILE A 28 -4.49 -3.83 -21.03
C ILE A 28 -3.26 -3.21 -21.70
N SER A 29 -2.22 -2.98 -20.90
CA SER A 29 -0.92 -2.50 -21.38
C SER A 29 0.23 -3.20 -20.66
N PRO A 30 1.36 -3.45 -21.34
CA PRO A 30 2.53 -4.10 -20.74
C PRO A 30 3.24 -3.14 -19.78
N ARG A 31 3.90 -3.70 -18.76
CA ARG A 31 4.83 -2.96 -17.90
C ARG A 31 6.17 -2.85 -18.62
N GLY A 32 6.56 -1.63 -19.00
CA GLY A 32 7.83 -1.35 -19.67
C GLY A 32 7.77 -1.50 -21.20
N THR A 33 8.85 -1.96 -21.81
CA THR A 33 9.01 -2.01 -23.28
C THR A 33 8.62 -3.36 -23.90
N GLN A 34 7.93 -4.22 -23.15
CA GLN A 34 7.51 -5.54 -23.63
C GLN A 34 6.22 -5.44 -24.45
N TYR A 35 5.88 -6.49 -25.20
CA TYR A 35 4.63 -6.60 -25.95
C TYR A 35 3.67 -7.54 -25.24
N LEU A 36 2.37 -7.35 -25.47
CA LEU A 36 1.35 -8.25 -24.93
C LEU A 36 1.45 -9.66 -25.53
N THR A 37 1.42 -10.67 -24.67
CA THR A 37 1.42 -12.09 -25.02
C THR A 37 0.02 -12.60 -25.36
N GLU A 38 -0.08 -13.71 -26.09
CA GLU A 38 -1.38 -14.34 -26.39
C GLU A 38 -2.12 -14.79 -25.12
N ALA A 39 -1.38 -15.25 -24.09
CA ALA A 39 -1.97 -15.66 -22.81
C ALA A 39 -2.63 -14.49 -22.07
N GLN A 40 -1.97 -13.33 -22.03
CA GLN A 40 -2.53 -12.10 -21.45
C GLN A 40 -3.78 -11.64 -22.22
N MET A 41 -3.75 -11.74 -23.55
CA MET A 41 -4.90 -11.44 -24.40
C MET A 41 -6.09 -12.38 -24.13
N ASP A 42 -5.86 -13.69 -23.97
CA ASP A 42 -6.90 -14.65 -23.65
C ASP A 42 -7.49 -14.44 -22.24
N ALA A 43 -6.64 -14.12 -21.26
CA ALA A 43 -7.10 -13.74 -19.92
C ALA A 43 -7.98 -12.48 -19.96
N THR A 44 -7.60 -11.48 -20.77
CA THR A 44 -8.38 -10.24 -20.94
C THR A 44 -9.76 -10.52 -21.57
N ARG A 45 -9.82 -11.41 -22.57
CA ARG A 45 -11.11 -11.85 -23.16
C ARG A 45 -11.98 -12.61 -22.16
N ALA A 46 -11.37 -13.47 -21.34
CA ALA A 46 -12.06 -14.19 -20.28
C ALA A 46 -12.64 -13.23 -19.23
N LEU A 47 -11.87 -12.21 -18.82
CA LEU A 47 -12.33 -11.15 -17.93
C LEU A 47 -13.53 -10.39 -18.52
N LEU A 48 -13.44 -9.95 -19.77
CA LEU A 48 -14.54 -9.25 -20.43
C LEU A 48 -15.82 -10.11 -20.50
N THR A 49 -15.67 -11.41 -20.82
CA THR A 49 -16.77 -12.37 -20.85
C THR A 49 -17.40 -12.55 -19.47
N HIS A 50 -16.57 -12.65 -18.42
CA HIS A 50 -17.05 -12.72 -17.05
C HIS A 50 -17.85 -11.47 -16.66
N LEU A 51 -17.35 -10.28 -16.97
CA LEU A 51 -18.05 -9.02 -16.68
C LEU A 51 -19.38 -8.90 -17.43
N ALA A 52 -19.45 -9.38 -18.67
CA ALA A 52 -20.70 -9.43 -19.43
C ALA A 52 -21.74 -10.38 -18.79
N ASN A 53 -21.30 -11.52 -18.26
CA ASN A 53 -22.17 -12.45 -17.53
C ASN A 53 -22.68 -11.81 -16.23
N VAL A 54 -21.80 -11.19 -15.44
CA VAL A 54 -22.18 -10.46 -14.21
C VAL A 54 -23.20 -9.36 -14.50
N ALA A 55 -23.00 -8.59 -15.56
CA ALA A 55 -23.96 -7.57 -15.98
C ALA A 55 -25.34 -8.17 -16.30
N THR A 56 -25.36 -9.31 -17.00
CA THR A 56 -26.59 -9.98 -17.45
C THR A 56 -27.37 -10.59 -16.29
N GLU A 57 -26.67 -11.10 -15.28
CA GLU A 57 -27.26 -11.76 -14.10
C GLU A 57 -27.69 -10.76 -13.01
N TYR A 58 -27.25 -9.49 -13.11
CA TYR A 58 -27.51 -8.46 -12.11
C TYR A 58 -29.01 -8.27 -11.82
N GLN A 59 -29.33 -8.26 -10.52
CA GLN A 59 -30.64 -7.88 -10.01
C GLN A 59 -30.55 -6.52 -9.32
N PRO A 60 -31.50 -5.59 -9.54
CA PRO A 60 -31.50 -4.30 -8.87
C PRO A 60 -31.58 -4.46 -7.35
N GLU A 61 -30.74 -3.72 -6.64
CA GLU A 61 -30.79 -3.55 -5.19
C GLU A 61 -31.64 -2.32 -4.83
N GLU A 62 -32.19 -2.29 -3.62
CA GLU A 62 -32.82 -1.08 -3.10
C GLU A 62 -31.76 -0.02 -2.79
N ASP A 63 -32.00 1.22 -3.23
CA ASP A 63 -31.19 2.39 -2.90
C ASP A 63 -31.39 2.74 -1.42
N THR A 64 -30.75 1.98 -0.54
CA THR A 64 -30.63 2.30 0.88
C THR A 64 -29.38 3.16 1.07
N ARG A 65 -29.55 4.28 1.79
CA ARG A 65 -28.46 5.22 2.08
C ARG A 65 -28.37 5.36 3.60
N ASP A 66 -27.22 5.05 4.16
CA ASP A 66 -26.96 5.34 5.57
C ASP A 66 -26.42 6.78 5.69
N GLU A 67 -27.17 7.61 6.40
CA GLU A 67 -26.82 9.00 6.72
C GLU A 67 -26.67 9.18 8.24
N SER A 68 -26.25 8.12 8.94
CA SER A 68 -25.93 8.14 10.37
C SER A 68 -24.70 8.99 10.67
N LEU A 69 -24.61 9.51 11.90
CA LEU A 69 -23.44 10.28 12.35
C LEU A 69 -22.15 9.45 12.32
N ASP A 70 -22.24 8.13 12.52
CA ASP A 70 -21.08 7.23 12.42
C ASP A 70 -20.49 7.24 11.01
N ALA A 71 -21.34 7.28 9.97
CA ALA A 71 -20.87 7.42 8.59
C ALA A 71 -20.14 8.76 8.35
N TYR A 72 -20.56 9.85 8.99
CA TYR A 72 -19.85 11.13 8.94
C TYR A 72 -18.50 11.09 9.66
N VAL A 73 -18.37 10.32 10.76
CA VAL A 73 -17.07 10.11 11.44
C VAL A 73 -16.10 9.39 10.52
N VAL A 74 -16.52 8.26 9.93
CA VAL A 74 -15.67 7.48 9.01
C VAL A 74 -15.27 8.32 7.80
N LEU A 75 -16.18 9.16 7.29
CA LEU A 75 -15.90 10.08 6.19
C LEU A 75 -14.88 11.16 6.57
N ALA A 76 -15.02 11.76 7.76
CA ALA A 76 -14.07 12.75 8.25
C ALA A 76 -12.67 12.17 8.46
N ASP A 77 -12.58 10.97 9.04
CA ASP A 77 -11.32 10.23 9.18
C ASP A 77 -10.69 9.93 7.80
N THR A 78 -11.49 9.51 6.82
CA THR A 78 -11.00 9.32 5.44
C THR A 78 -10.32 10.56 4.88
N PHE A 79 -10.90 11.76 5.10
CA PHE A 79 -10.27 13.02 4.66
C PHE A 79 -8.96 13.31 5.39
N GLN A 80 -8.90 13.11 6.70
CA GLN A 80 -7.68 13.31 7.48
C GLN A 80 -6.57 12.37 7.01
N VAL A 81 -6.90 11.11 6.76
CA VAL A 81 -5.96 10.12 6.24
C VAL A 81 -5.47 10.48 4.83
N LEU A 82 -6.33 11.02 3.96
CA LEU A 82 -5.92 11.50 2.64
C LEU A 82 -5.00 12.73 2.73
N ASP A 83 -5.23 13.64 3.68
CA ASP A 83 -4.35 14.77 3.92
C ASP A 83 -2.96 14.30 4.42
N LEU A 84 -2.91 13.25 5.25
CA LEU A 84 -1.66 12.58 5.65
C LEU A 84 -0.97 11.86 4.49
N ALA A 85 -1.74 11.17 3.65
CA ALA A 85 -1.23 10.52 2.44
C ALA A 85 -0.55 11.56 1.54
N ARG A 86 -1.22 12.70 1.31
CA ARG A 86 -0.69 13.83 0.53
C ARG A 86 0.62 14.36 1.11
N ALA A 87 0.75 14.45 2.43
CA ALA A 87 1.99 14.88 3.07
C ALA A 87 3.14 13.85 2.96
N ALA A 88 2.83 12.58 2.71
CA ALA A 88 3.80 11.48 2.65
C ALA A 88 4.30 11.15 1.23
N VAL A 89 3.63 11.65 0.17
CA VAL A 89 3.85 11.23 -1.22
C VAL A 89 5.28 11.42 -1.72
N ASP A 90 6.03 12.41 -1.23
CA ASP A 90 7.34 12.74 -1.80
C ASP A 90 8.51 11.89 -1.29
N SER A 91 8.38 11.29 -0.11
CA SER A 91 9.56 10.69 0.56
C SER A 91 9.29 9.47 1.41
N ARG A 92 8.03 9.10 1.65
CA ARG A 92 7.67 8.06 2.62
C ARG A 92 6.69 7.04 2.03
N PRO A 93 7.16 6.15 1.14
CA PRO A 93 6.29 5.21 0.42
C PRO A 93 5.52 4.28 1.37
N LYS A 94 6.13 3.81 2.46
CA LYS A 94 5.45 2.97 3.46
C LYS A 94 4.33 3.71 4.19
N GLU A 95 4.57 4.96 4.58
CA GLU A 95 3.54 5.79 5.22
C GLU A 95 2.41 6.09 4.24
N ALA A 96 2.73 6.53 3.02
CA ALA A 96 1.74 6.76 1.96
C ALA A 96 0.89 5.50 1.71
N MET A 97 1.53 4.34 1.57
CA MET A 97 0.85 3.04 1.41
C MET A 97 -0.09 2.76 2.59
N ARG A 98 0.37 2.95 3.83
CA ARG A 98 -0.46 2.78 5.04
C ARG A 98 -1.66 3.72 5.05
N TYR A 99 -1.47 4.99 4.70
CA TYR A 99 -2.56 5.96 4.66
C TYR A 99 -3.57 5.63 3.56
N PHE A 100 -3.14 5.27 2.35
CA PHE A 100 -4.07 4.82 1.32
C PHE A 100 -4.81 3.53 1.71
N TRP A 101 -4.14 2.60 2.40
CA TRP A 101 -4.79 1.40 2.95
C TRP A 101 -5.86 1.76 3.98
N HIS A 102 -5.58 2.70 4.89
CA HIS A 102 -6.54 3.15 5.89
C HIS A 102 -7.73 3.88 5.24
N ALA A 103 -7.47 4.79 4.30
CA ALA A 103 -8.51 5.46 3.52
C ALA A 103 -9.36 4.44 2.74
N ALA A 104 -8.74 3.43 2.13
CA ALA A 104 -9.47 2.37 1.44
C ALA A 104 -10.31 1.52 2.39
N SER A 105 -9.85 1.26 3.61
CA SER A 105 -10.60 0.51 4.62
C SER A 105 -11.85 1.29 5.08
N ASN A 106 -11.71 2.59 5.31
CA ASN A 106 -12.84 3.46 5.63
C ASN A 106 -13.84 3.55 4.47
N LEU A 107 -13.34 3.73 3.25
CA LEU A 107 -14.17 3.77 2.04
C LEU A 107 -14.81 2.41 1.73
N GLU A 108 -14.23 1.29 2.16
CA GLU A 108 -14.82 -0.05 2.05
C GLU A 108 -16.08 -0.17 2.92
N VAL A 109 -16.03 0.38 4.14
CA VAL A 109 -17.20 0.51 5.03
C VAL A 109 -18.25 1.44 4.42
N LEU A 110 -17.84 2.63 3.98
CA LEU A 110 -18.74 3.63 3.40
C LEU A 110 -19.43 3.14 2.12
N GLN A 111 -18.72 2.44 1.21
CA GLN A 111 -19.34 1.92 -0.01
C GLN A 111 -20.34 0.78 0.23
N ALA A 112 -20.21 0.08 1.37
CA ALA A 112 -21.18 -0.94 1.76
C ALA A 112 -22.51 -0.28 2.12
N TRP A 113 -22.46 0.90 2.76
CA TRP A 113 -23.60 1.71 3.15
C TRP A 113 -24.16 2.60 2.02
N ASP A 114 -23.30 3.09 1.13
CA ASP A 114 -23.70 3.89 -0.03
C ASP A 114 -22.74 3.63 -1.22
N PRO A 115 -23.20 2.99 -2.31
CA PRO A 115 -22.35 2.62 -3.44
C PRO A 115 -21.74 3.81 -4.19
N ARG A 116 -22.16 5.06 -3.91
CA ARG A 116 -21.53 6.26 -4.49
C ARG A 116 -20.05 6.40 -4.11
N PHE A 117 -19.65 5.85 -2.96
CA PHE A 117 -18.24 5.81 -2.53
C PHE A 117 -17.38 4.78 -3.28
N THR A 118 -17.97 3.90 -4.10
CA THR A 118 -17.25 2.83 -4.80
C THR A 118 -16.03 3.37 -5.56
N GLN A 119 -16.18 4.47 -6.31
CA GLN A 119 -15.07 4.98 -7.11
C GLN A 119 -13.93 5.54 -6.25
N ALA A 120 -14.26 6.26 -5.17
CA ALA A 120 -13.29 6.73 -4.19
C ALA A 120 -12.52 5.54 -3.56
N TYR A 121 -13.24 4.49 -3.15
CA TYR A 121 -12.65 3.25 -2.63
C TYR A 121 -11.66 2.63 -3.62
N LEU A 122 -12.07 2.45 -4.88
CA LEU A 122 -11.22 1.86 -5.92
C LEU A 122 -9.94 2.67 -6.16
N MET A 123 -10.04 4.00 -6.11
CA MET A 123 -8.89 4.89 -6.27
C MET A 123 -7.96 4.86 -5.06
N ALA A 124 -8.49 4.80 -3.84
CA ALA A 124 -7.68 4.63 -2.63
C ALA A 124 -6.91 3.29 -2.65
N ARG A 125 -7.56 2.19 -3.06
CA ARG A 125 -6.91 0.89 -3.27
C ARG A 125 -5.78 0.96 -4.30
N TYR A 126 -5.98 1.71 -5.39
CA TYR A 126 -4.94 1.91 -6.40
C TYR A 126 -3.77 2.76 -5.87
N GLY A 127 -4.04 3.72 -4.98
CA GLY A 127 -3.01 4.51 -4.29
C GLY A 127 -2.13 3.66 -3.38
N GLU A 128 -2.74 2.73 -2.63
CA GLU A 128 -2.02 1.72 -1.82
C GLU A 128 -1.10 0.87 -2.71
N GLU A 129 -1.61 0.36 -3.83
CA GLU A 129 -0.83 -0.43 -4.79
C GLU A 129 0.34 0.38 -5.38
N LEU A 130 0.10 1.62 -5.79
CA LEU A 130 1.13 2.50 -6.37
C LEU A 130 2.23 2.82 -5.34
N ALA A 131 1.85 3.24 -4.13
CA ALA A 131 2.79 3.55 -3.06
C ALA A 131 3.63 2.34 -2.67
N GLY A 132 3.00 1.16 -2.54
CA GLY A 132 3.70 -0.09 -2.26
C GLY A 132 4.68 -0.53 -3.36
N ASN A 133 4.47 -0.07 -4.60
CA ASN A 133 5.35 -0.30 -5.75
C ASN A 133 6.38 0.84 -5.99
N PHE A 134 6.54 1.76 -5.03
CA PHE A 134 7.38 2.96 -5.13
C PHE A 134 7.00 3.91 -6.28
N VAL A 135 5.75 3.89 -6.73
CA VAL A 135 5.24 4.81 -7.77
C VAL A 135 4.57 6.01 -7.08
N LEU A 136 5.39 7.01 -6.75
CA LEU A 136 5.00 8.12 -5.89
C LEU A 136 4.49 9.38 -6.62
N GLU A 137 5.08 9.70 -7.77
CA GLU A 137 4.75 10.88 -8.59
C GLU A 137 3.23 11.12 -8.79
N PRO A 138 2.39 10.12 -9.11
CA PRO A 138 0.96 10.37 -9.35
C PRO A 138 0.10 10.48 -8.08
N LEU A 139 0.65 10.22 -6.88
CA LEU A 139 -0.16 10.04 -5.66
C LEU A 139 -0.83 11.33 -5.18
N GLU A 140 -0.20 12.50 -5.36
CA GLU A 140 -0.82 13.79 -5.00
C GLU A 140 -2.09 14.02 -5.81
N GLY A 141 -1.99 13.93 -7.15
CA GLY A 141 -3.13 14.05 -8.05
C GLY A 141 -4.16 12.93 -7.87
N LEU A 142 -3.76 11.78 -7.31
CA LEU A 142 -4.69 10.72 -6.93
C LEU A 142 -5.51 11.10 -5.69
N CYS A 143 -4.93 11.77 -4.70
CA CYS A 143 -5.68 12.28 -3.54
C CYS A 143 -6.79 13.24 -4.01
N GLU A 144 -6.47 14.20 -4.88
CA GLU A 144 -7.46 15.11 -5.47
C GLU A 144 -8.56 14.36 -6.24
N GLN A 145 -8.18 13.33 -7.00
CA GLN A 145 -9.16 12.49 -7.70
C GLN A 145 -10.08 11.75 -6.73
N ILE A 146 -9.55 11.15 -5.65
CA ILE A 146 -10.36 10.48 -4.63
C ILE A 146 -11.37 11.46 -4.03
N GLU A 147 -10.92 12.65 -3.63
CA GLU A 147 -11.80 13.67 -3.04
C GLU A 147 -12.90 14.13 -4.00
N SER A 148 -12.65 14.14 -5.32
CA SER A 148 -13.66 14.46 -6.33
C SER A 148 -14.82 13.44 -6.41
N TRP A 149 -14.61 12.24 -5.85
CA TRP A 149 -15.62 11.19 -5.72
C TRP A 149 -16.24 11.11 -4.33
N MET A 150 -15.85 12.01 -3.42
CA MET A 150 -16.35 12.10 -2.05
C MET A 150 -17.24 13.34 -1.87
N PRO A 151 -18.06 13.39 -0.80
CA PRO A 151 -18.79 14.59 -0.40
C PRO A 151 -17.85 15.78 -0.22
N GLN A 152 -18.16 16.90 -0.84
CA GLN A 152 -17.30 18.08 -0.76
C GLN A 152 -17.27 18.64 0.67
N ARG A 153 -16.07 18.70 1.29
CA ARG A 153 -15.84 19.43 2.55
C ARG A 153 -16.17 20.91 2.37
N TYR A 154 -16.85 21.51 3.34
CA TYR A 154 -17.11 22.94 3.33
C TYR A 154 -15.99 23.75 4.00
N ALA A 155 -15.40 24.66 3.24
CA ALA A 155 -14.44 25.66 3.73
C ALA A 155 -15.08 27.05 4.00
N GLY A 156 -16.42 27.10 3.97
CA GLY A 156 -17.26 28.29 4.15
C GLY A 156 -18.74 27.94 3.93
N PRO A 157 -19.64 28.94 3.86
CA PRO A 157 -21.07 28.71 3.61
C PRO A 157 -21.29 27.89 2.33
N GLY A 158 -21.87 26.71 2.49
CA GLY A 158 -22.17 25.76 1.43
C GLY A 158 -23.58 25.91 0.84
N PHE A 159 -24.02 24.90 0.09
CA PHE A 159 -25.30 24.90 -0.63
C PHE A 159 -26.42 24.10 0.06
N THR A 160 -26.09 23.37 1.14
CA THR A 160 -27.04 22.56 1.92
C THR A 160 -27.45 23.28 3.21
N GLN A 161 -28.70 23.06 3.63
CA GLN A 161 -29.27 23.70 4.82
C GLN A 161 -28.73 23.15 6.14
N ARG A 162 -28.32 21.87 6.15
CA ARG A 162 -27.82 21.16 7.34
C ARG A 162 -26.42 20.63 7.10
N ARG A 163 -25.67 20.52 8.17
CA ARG A 163 -24.27 20.08 8.16
C ARG A 163 -23.95 19.19 9.34
N VAL A 164 -22.93 18.38 9.16
CA VAL A 164 -22.27 17.68 10.25
C VAL A 164 -20.88 18.27 10.45
N VAL A 165 -20.59 18.67 11.68
CA VAL A 165 -19.28 19.11 12.14
C VAL A 165 -18.65 17.95 12.91
N VAL A 166 -17.50 17.50 12.46
CA VAL A 166 -16.68 16.49 13.12
C VAL A 166 -15.40 17.17 13.60
N ASP A 167 -15.22 17.23 14.91
CA ASP A 167 -14.03 17.78 15.56
C ASP A 167 -13.14 16.64 16.06
N ASP A 168 -11.91 16.59 15.57
CA ASP A 168 -10.84 15.74 16.10
C ASP A 168 -10.39 16.25 17.48
N ARG A 169 -10.37 15.34 18.44
CA ARG A 169 -9.95 15.56 19.84
C ARG A 169 -8.68 14.79 20.17
N GLN A 170 -8.09 14.07 19.22
CA GLN A 170 -6.84 13.35 19.41
C GLN A 170 -5.72 14.33 19.79
N SER A 171 -4.92 13.94 20.79
CA SER A 171 -3.77 14.74 21.18
C SER A 171 -2.61 14.54 20.19
N ALA A 172 -1.73 15.54 20.07
CA ALA A 172 -0.55 15.43 19.21
C ALA A 172 0.40 14.30 19.68
N GLU A 173 0.45 14.01 20.99
CA GLU A 173 1.26 12.92 21.55
C GLU A 173 0.69 11.55 21.16
N ASP A 174 -0.62 11.39 21.22
CA ASP A 174 -1.29 10.15 20.81
C ASP A 174 -1.14 9.93 19.30
N PHE A 175 -1.32 10.98 18.50
CA PHE A 175 -1.10 10.89 17.06
C PHE A 175 0.36 10.56 16.72
N GLN A 176 1.35 11.09 17.44
CA GLN A 176 2.76 10.72 17.22
C GLN A 176 3.05 9.24 17.51
N ARG A 177 2.27 8.61 18.39
CA ARG A 177 2.42 7.19 18.74
C ARG A 177 1.80 6.26 17.71
N THR A 178 0.59 6.57 17.26
CA THR A 178 -0.16 5.70 16.32
C THR A 178 0.17 6.04 14.87
N LEU A 179 0.52 7.29 14.60
CA LEU A 179 0.64 7.89 13.27
C LEU A 179 -0.62 7.66 12.42
N THR A 180 -1.78 7.55 13.05
CA THR A 180 -3.09 7.40 12.42
C THR A 180 -4.13 8.16 13.23
N PRO A 181 -5.15 8.74 12.59
CA PRO A 181 -6.24 9.36 13.32
C PRO A 181 -6.98 8.36 14.21
N ASP A 182 -7.57 8.85 15.29
CA ASP A 182 -8.36 8.07 16.24
C ASP A 182 -9.85 8.40 16.09
N HIS A 183 -10.61 7.44 15.55
CA HIS A 183 -12.05 7.59 15.31
C HIS A 183 -12.90 7.59 16.59
N GLU A 184 -12.33 7.21 17.74
CA GLU A 184 -13.01 7.31 19.04
C GLU A 184 -12.76 8.68 19.70
N ALA A 185 -11.67 9.36 19.34
CA ALA A 185 -11.31 10.68 19.84
C ALA A 185 -11.95 11.80 19.03
N VAL A 186 -13.26 11.73 18.76
CA VAL A 186 -13.99 12.74 17.96
C VAL A 186 -15.22 13.27 18.69
N SER A 187 -15.62 14.50 18.36
CA SER A 187 -16.95 15.01 18.70
C SER A 187 -17.73 15.39 17.46
N VAL A 188 -18.99 14.96 17.40
CA VAL A 188 -19.85 15.13 16.22
C VAL A 188 -21.10 15.92 16.58
N LEU A 189 -21.41 16.95 15.79
CA LEU A 189 -22.65 17.72 15.91
C LEU A 189 -23.29 17.94 14.55
N MET A 190 -24.62 17.81 14.50
CA MET A 190 -25.41 18.27 13.36
C MET A 190 -25.92 19.69 13.65
N VAL A 191 -25.71 20.61 12.71
CA VAL A 191 -26.06 22.03 12.83
C VAL A 191 -26.76 22.52 11.57
N ASP A 192 -27.59 23.54 11.71
CA ASP A 192 -28.12 24.29 10.57
C ASP A 192 -27.03 25.26 10.06
N ASP A 193 -27.03 25.56 8.75
CA ASP A 193 -26.02 26.43 8.12
C ASP A 193 -25.91 27.80 8.79
N GLU A 194 -27.08 28.41 9.04
CA GLU A 194 -27.20 29.75 9.61
C GLU A 194 -26.57 29.87 11.02
N ASP A 195 -26.43 28.74 11.71
CA ASP A 195 -25.91 28.65 13.07
C ASP A 195 -24.39 28.45 13.13
N LEU A 196 -23.69 28.25 12.00
CA LEU A 196 -22.25 28.01 11.94
C LEU A 196 -21.49 29.27 11.50
N PRO A 197 -20.77 29.97 12.41
CA PRO A 197 -19.98 31.15 12.10
C PRO A 197 -18.90 30.89 11.03
N ALA A 198 -18.57 31.91 10.23
CA ALA A 198 -17.62 31.76 9.11
C ALA A 198 -16.19 31.34 9.53
N ASP A 199 -15.77 31.70 10.74
CA ASP A 199 -14.49 31.32 11.33
C ASP A 199 -14.45 29.85 11.79
N GLU A 200 -15.62 29.22 11.95
CA GLU A 200 -15.73 27.85 12.42
C GLU A 200 -15.50 26.79 11.33
N TYR A 201 -15.37 27.15 10.05
CA TYR A 201 -15.14 26.20 8.94
C TYR A 201 -13.68 25.83 8.74
N GLN A 202 -12.75 26.63 9.27
CA GLN A 202 -11.31 26.50 9.01
C GLN A 202 -10.51 26.18 10.27
N LEU A 203 -11.18 25.71 11.33
CA LEU A 203 -10.51 25.28 12.55
C LEU A 203 -9.70 24.01 12.29
N THR A 204 -8.46 23.98 12.78
CA THR A 204 -7.60 22.80 12.70
C THR A 204 -8.25 21.61 13.41
N GLY A 205 -8.23 20.44 12.78
CA GLY A 205 -8.86 19.22 13.29
C GLY A 205 -10.38 19.14 13.05
N ARG A 206 -10.99 20.17 12.47
CA ARG A 206 -12.43 20.17 12.15
C ARG A 206 -12.68 19.82 10.70
N THR A 207 -13.66 18.94 10.47
CA THR A 207 -14.22 18.64 9.15
C THR A 207 -15.70 18.99 9.13
N VAL A 208 -16.12 19.79 8.15
CA VAL A 208 -17.53 20.19 7.96
C VAL A 208 -18.08 19.56 6.69
N LEU A 209 -19.14 18.76 6.83
CA LEU A 209 -19.69 17.92 5.76
C LEU A 209 -21.17 18.27 5.47
N PRO A 210 -21.60 18.16 4.20
CA PRO A 210 -22.97 18.47 3.79
C PRO A 210 -23.96 17.38 4.25
N VAL A 211 -25.22 17.77 4.50
CA VAL A 211 -26.34 16.84 4.68
C VAL A 211 -27.40 17.10 3.60
N PRO A 212 -27.75 16.13 2.73
CA PRO A 212 -27.19 14.78 2.64
C PRO A 212 -25.73 14.79 2.15
N MET A 213 -24.99 13.68 2.40
CA MET A 213 -23.58 13.56 2.01
C MET A 213 -23.36 13.85 0.53
N PHE A 214 -24.22 13.31 -0.33
CA PHE A 214 -24.18 13.53 -1.77
C PHE A 214 -25.50 14.16 -2.22
N PRO A 215 -25.52 15.48 -2.43
CA PRO A 215 -26.63 16.15 -3.11
C PRO A 215 -26.89 15.54 -4.50
N ASP A 216 -28.13 15.60 -4.98
CA ASP A 216 -28.47 14.99 -6.25
C ASP A 216 -27.71 15.63 -7.43
N GLY A 217 -27.19 14.79 -8.33
CA GLY A 217 -26.50 15.22 -9.55
C GLY A 217 -25.03 15.66 -9.37
N THR A 218 -24.42 15.40 -8.22
CA THR A 218 -23.01 15.78 -7.97
C THR A 218 -21.98 14.80 -8.51
N LEU A 219 -22.39 13.58 -8.88
CA LEU A 219 -21.47 12.51 -9.30
C LEU A 219 -21.75 12.02 -10.71
N ASP A 220 -20.66 11.79 -11.44
CA ASP A 220 -20.69 11.09 -12.72
C ASP A 220 -21.04 9.61 -12.54
N THR A 221 -21.72 9.05 -13.52
CA THR A 221 -22.21 7.66 -13.52
C THR A 221 -21.19 6.70 -14.15
N ARG A 222 -19.95 6.75 -13.64
CA ARG A 222 -18.82 5.92 -14.09
C ARG A 222 -18.05 5.33 -12.92
N ALA A 223 -17.40 4.20 -13.15
CA ALA A 223 -16.46 3.60 -12.22
C ALA A 223 -15.31 2.95 -12.97
N MET A 224 -14.16 2.81 -12.31
CA MET A 224 -12.94 2.31 -12.91
C MET A 224 -12.11 1.54 -11.90
N VAL A 225 -11.75 0.31 -12.25
CA VAL A 225 -10.80 -0.52 -11.51
C VAL A 225 -9.47 -0.45 -12.23
N ARG A 226 -8.40 -0.03 -11.54
CA ARG A 226 -7.02 -0.12 -12.03
C ARG A 226 -6.25 -1.13 -11.19
N ARG A 227 -5.43 -1.92 -11.86
CA ARG A 227 -4.59 -2.95 -11.23
C ARG A 227 -3.21 -2.98 -11.86
N ILE A 228 -2.22 -3.16 -10.99
CA ILE A 228 -0.84 -3.47 -11.34
C ILE A 228 -0.68 -4.98 -11.17
N MET A 229 -0.34 -5.68 -12.25
CA MET A 229 0.07 -7.09 -12.22
C MET A 229 1.57 -7.17 -12.52
N ASP A 230 2.18 -8.36 -12.40
CA ASP A 230 3.64 -8.53 -12.57
C ASP A 230 4.20 -7.90 -13.85
N ASP A 231 3.56 -8.12 -15.00
CA ASP A 231 4.04 -7.69 -16.32
C ASP A 231 3.07 -6.78 -17.10
N GLN A 232 1.95 -6.37 -16.49
CA GLN A 232 0.91 -5.59 -17.16
C GLN A 232 0.15 -4.66 -16.21
N PHE A 233 -0.44 -3.62 -16.79
CA PHE A 233 -1.50 -2.82 -16.18
C PHE A 233 -2.83 -3.24 -16.79
N VAL A 234 -3.84 -3.41 -15.94
CA VAL A 234 -5.21 -3.68 -16.37
C VAL A 234 -6.12 -2.59 -15.84
N THR A 235 -6.90 -1.98 -16.73
CA THR A 235 -7.90 -0.96 -16.39
C THR A 235 -9.26 -1.39 -16.90
N CYS A 236 -10.20 -1.64 -16.00
CA CYS A 236 -11.61 -1.85 -16.33
C CYS A 236 -12.37 -0.55 -16.13
N LYS A 237 -13.05 -0.03 -17.15
CA LYS A 237 -13.88 1.18 -17.09
C LYS A 237 -15.33 0.81 -17.33
N PHE A 238 -16.22 1.38 -16.54
CA PHE A 238 -17.66 1.17 -16.63
C PHE A 238 -18.34 2.53 -16.69
N HIS A 239 -19.28 2.68 -17.61
CA HIS A 239 -20.06 3.91 -17.76
C HIS A 239 -21.53 3.56 -17.97
N THR A 240 -22.40 4.32 -17.31
CA THR A 240 -23.86 4.17 -17.42
C THR A 240 -24.50 5.49 -17.83
N ASP A 241 -25.60 5.43 -18.58
CA ASP A 241 -26.29 6.61 -19.10
C ASP A 241 -27.15 7.36 -18.06
N ARG A 242 -27.35 6.75 -16.88
CA ARG A 242 -28.10 7.29 -15.74
C ARG A 242 -27.58 6.67 -14.44
N PRO A 243 -27.91 7.25 -13.25
CA PRO A 243 -27.44 6.73 -11.97
C PRO A 243 -27.75 5.25 -11.78
N ALA A 244 -26.70 4.45 -11.59
CA ALA A 244 -26.75 3.00 -11.40
C ALA A 244 -25.58 2.52 -10.53
N PHE A 245 -25.35 3.18 -9.39
CA PHE A 245 -24.16 2.97 -8.56
C PHE A 245 -24.05 1.54 -8.00
N HIS A 246 -25.16 0.89 -7.65
CA HIS A 246 -25.15 -0.53 -7.25
C HIS A 246 -24.63 -1.45 -8.37
N LEU A 247 -25.06 -1.24 -9.62
CA LEU A 247 -24.55 -1.99 -10.77
C LEU A 247 -23.05 -1.76 -10.97
N LEU A 248 -22.59 -0.50 -10.87
CA LEU A 248 -21.18 -0.15 -10.96
C LEU A 248 -20.36 -0.82 -9.84
N ARG A 249 -20.85 -0.82 -8.59
CA ARG A 249 -20.24 -1.54 -7.46
C ARG A 249 -20.13 -3.04 -7.72
N THR A 250 -21.17 -3.66 -8.24
CA THR A 250 -21.17 -5.11 -8.55
C THR A 250 -20.16 -5.46 -9.64
N LEU A 251 -20.12 -4.70 -10.73
CA LEU A 251 -19.16 -4.93 -11.83
C LEU A 251 -17.72 -4.71 -11.40
N THR A 252 -17.47 -3.64 -10.63
CA THR A 252 -16.13 -3.33 -10.13
C THR A 252 -15.67 -4.37 -9.10
N SER A 253 -16.55 -4.83 -8.22
CA SER A 253 -16.26 -5.93 -7.29
C SER A 253 -15.91 -7.22 -8.03
N ALA A 254 -16.67 -7.57 -9.08
CA ALA A 254 -16.36 -8.74 -9.91
C ALA A 254 -15.01 -8.59 -10.63
N ALA A 255 -14.71 -7.41 -11.19
CA ALA A 255 -13.41 -7.12 -11.79
C ALA A 255 -12.27 -7.27 -10.77
N GLN A 256 -12.43 -6.71 -9.56
CA GLN A 256 -11.45 -6.84 -8.49
C GLN A 256 -11.19 -8.30 -8.09
N MET A 257 -12.24 -9.12 -7.99
CA MET A 257 -12.13 -10.54 -7.64
C MET A 257 -11.44 -11.38 -8.73
N GLN A 258 -11.58 -11.01 -10.00
CA GLN A 258 -10.89 -11.69 -11.10
C GLN A 258 -9.43 -11.24 -11.26
N LEU A 259 -9.14 -9.97 -10.94
CA LEU A 259 -7.81 -9.38 -11.05
C LEU A 259 -6.97 -9.56 -9.77
N VAL A 260 -7.18 -10.64 -9.03
CA VAL A 260 -6.48 -10.88 -7.75
C VAL A 260 -5.05 -11.34 -8.02
N GLU A 261 -4.10 -10.54 -7.56
CA GLU A 261 -2.91 -11.06 -6.88
C GLU A 261 -2.78 -10.37 -5.51
N ARG A 262 -2.07 -11.04 -4.58
CA ARG A 262 -2.19 -10.95 -3.11
C ARG A 262 -2.26 -9.50 -2.55
N ARG A 263 -3.34 -9.17 -1.81
CA ARG A 263 -3.32 -8.04 -0.85
C ARG A 263 -2.07 -8.20 0.04
N GLY A 264 -1.28 -7.15 0.20
CA GLY A 264 -0.13 -7.15 1.12
C GLY A 264 1.10 -7.91 0.62
N SER A 265 1.38 -7.86 -0.68
CA SER A 265 2.65 -8.37 -1.25
C SER A 265 3.26 -7.35 -2.22
N THR A 266 3.52 -6.15 -1.70
CA THR A 266 4.16 -5.07 -2.44
C THR A 266 5.68 -5.04 -2.22
N PRO A 267 6.47 -4.48 -3.16
CA PRO A 267 7.91 -4.29 -2.96
C PRO A 267 8.28 -3.61 -1.62
N VAL A 268 7.53 -2.59 -1.19
CA VAL A 268 7.70 -1.94 0.12
C VAL A 268 7.65 -2.96 1.27
N GLU A 269 6.67 -3.85 1.27
CA GLU A 269 6.54 -4.90 2.30
C GLU A 269 7.67 -5.94 2.19
N PHE A 270 8.02 -6.36 0.98
CA PHE A 270 9.15 -7.27 0.75
C PHE A 270 10.43 -6.73 1.40
N TYR A 271 10.81 -5.50 1.08
CA TYR A 271 12.05 -4.90 1.58
C TYR A 271 12.00 -4.62 3.08
N THR A 272 10.84 -4.19 3.60
CA THR A 272 10.61 -4.01 5.03
C THR A 272 10.84 -5.31 5.80
N HIS A 273 10.19 -6.40 5.38
CA HIS A 273 10.31 -7.69 6.05
C HIS A 273 11.65 -8.38 5.81
N LEU A 274 12.30 -8.15 4.66
CA LEU A 274 13.64 -8.62 4.38
C LEU A 274 14.69 -7.97 5.30
N ALA A 275 14.64 -6.64 5.45
CA ALA A 275 15.52 -5.90 6.35
C ALA A 275 15.31 -6.35 7.82
N HIS A 276 14.05 -6.48 8.24
CA HIS A 276 13.69 -6.98 9.55
C HIS A 276 14.21 -8.40 9.79
N ALA A 277 14.00 -9.34 8.85
CA ALA A 277 14.54 -10.69 8.93
C ALA A 277 16.08 -10.72 9.03
N LYS A 278 16.78 -9.87 8.25
CA LYS A 278 18.24 -9.72 8.32
C LYS A 278 18.70 -9.23 9.70
N GLN A 279 18.01 -8.23 10.29
CA GLN A 279 18.35 -7.76 11.63
C GLN A 279 18.10 -8.83 12.70
N LEU A 280 16.98 -9.56 12.63
CA LEU A 280 16.68 -10.67 13.54
C LEU A 280 17.74 -11.78 13.45
N CYS A 281 18.22 -12.13 12.25
CA CYS A 281 19.32 -13.07 12.09
C CYS A 281 20.61 -12.59 12.77
N ARG A 282 20.90 -11.28 12.74
CA ARG A 282 22.08 -10.72 13.42
C ARG A 282 21.98 -10.80 14.95
N LEU A 283 20.78 -10.80 15.52
CA LEU A 283 20.58 -11.02 16.96
C LEU A 283 21.05 -12.39 17.44
N ALA A 284 21.13 -13.39 16.55
CA ALA A 284 21.65 -14.71 16.89
C ALA A 284 23.12 -14.71 17.35
N ARG A 285 23.84 -13.62 17.09
CA ARG A 285 25.24 -13.42 17.51
C ARG A 285 25.37 -12.77 18.89
N GLN A 286 24.26 -12.34 19.51
CA GLN A 286 24.27 -11.65 20.80
C GLN A 286 24.24 -12.64 21.97
N ASP A 287 24.93 -12.31 23.06
CA ASP A 287 24.98 -13.14 24.28
C ASP A 287 23.60 -13.45 24.85
N ARG A 288 22.65 -12.50 24.76
CA ARG A 288 21.27 -12.70 25.23
C ARG A 288 20.55 -13.80 24.46
N PHE A 289 20.74 -13.89 23.15
CA PHE A 289 20.16 -14.95 22.33
C PHE A 289 20.70 -16.34 22.71
N LEU A 290 21.97 -16.40 23.11
CA LEU A 290 22.62 -17.63 23.55
C LEU A 290 22.13 -18.06 24.95
N ALA A 291 21.97 -17.10 25.86
CA ALA A 291 21.69 -17.36 27.26
C ALA A 291 20.20 -17.55 27.59
N ASP A 292 19.30 -16.92 26.83
CA ASP A 292 17.86 -16.86 27.14
C ASP A 292 17.04 -17.59 26.06
N GLY A 293 16.52 -18.78 26.41
CA GLY A 293 15.69 -19.60 25.53
C GLY A 293 14.33 -18.99 25.20
N VAL A 294 13.77 -18.13 26.06
CA VAL A 294 12.50 -17.44 25.81
C VAL A 294 12.73 -16.33 24.80
N TYR A 295 13.74 -15.47 25.03
CA TYR A 295 14.12 -14.43 24.09
C TYR A 295 14.47 -15.00 22.72
N ARG A 296 15.26 -16.08 22.68
CA ARG A 296 15.60 -16.81 21.45
C ARG A 296 14.35 -17.28 20.68
N ARG A 297 13.37 -17.87 21.38
CA ARG A 297 12.09 -18.25 20.76
C ARG A 297 11.39 -17.03 20.16
N THR A 298 11.30 -15.92 20.89
CA THR A 298 10.64 -14.70 20.41
C THR A 298 11.32 -14.16 19.14
N VAL A 299 12.66 -14.15 19.09
CA VAL A 299 13.39 -13.74 17.89
C VAL A 299 13.09 -14.66 16.70
N ILE A 300 13.04 -15.98 16.92
CA ILE A 300 12.75 -16.94 15.84
C ILE A 300 11.30 -16.85 15.37
N ASP A 301 10.34 -16.63 16.27
CA ASP A 301 8.93 -16.44 15.93
C ASP A 301 8.75 -15.15 15.10
N ALA A 302 9.44 -14.05 15.47
CA ALA A 302 9.46 -12.82 14.67
C ALA A 302 10.13 -13.02 13.30
N LEU A 303 11.21 -13.83 13.25
CA LEU A 303 11.90 -14.16 12.01
C LEU A 303 11.00 -14.96 11.09
N TYR A 304 10.31 -15.97 11.63
CA TYR A 304 9.33 -16.78 10.90
C TYR A 304 8.22 -15.90 10.31
N SER A 305 7.63 -15.01 11.12
CA SER A 305 6.60 -14.07 10.66
C SER A 305 7.06 -13.20 9.50
N SER A 306 8.29 -12.70 9.54
CA SER A 306 8.84 -11.90 8.44
C SER A 306 9.08 -12.72 7.17
N LEU A 307 9.55 -13.96 7.34
CA LEU A 307 9.78 -14.88 6.24
C LEU A 307 8.47 -15.40 5.61
N ILE A 308 7.33 -15.34 6.31
CA ILE A 308 6.02 -15.57 5.68
C ILE A 308 5.84 -14.56 4.54
N THR A 309 5.98 -13.27 4.83
CA THR A 309 5.82 -12.20 3.84
C THR A 309 6.86 -12.32 2.73
N VAL A 310 8.16 -12.45 3.06
CA VAL A 310 9.23 -12.61 2.05
C VAL A 310 8.98 -13.83 1.14
N SER A 311 8.46 -14.94 1.67
CA SER A 311 8.14 -16.13 0.88
C SER A 311 6.97 -16.00 -0.08
N LEU A 312 6.20 -14.91 -0.01
CA LEU A 312 5.12 -14.65 -0.95
C LEU A 312 5.63 -14.22 -2.32
N PHE A 313 6.88 -13.76 -2.38
CA PHE A 313 7.48 -13.10 -3.54
C PHE A 313 8.29 -14.04 -4.44
N SER A 314 8.83 -15.13 -3.90
CA SER A 314 9.59 -16.12 -4.67
C SER A 314 9.67 -17.45 -3.93
N ASP A 315 9.55 -18.55 -4.68
CA ASP A 315 9.66 -19.92 -4.15
C ASP A 315 11.03 -20.18 -3.52
N GLU A 316 12.07 -19.42 -3.90
CA GLU A 316 13.41 -19.54 -3.34
C GLU A 316 13.45 -19.22 -1.83
N TRP A 317 12.52 -18.40 -1.35
CA TRP A 317 12.41 -17.97 0.06
C TRP A 317 11.53 -18.88 0.92
N VAL A 318 10.90 -19.89 0.32
CA VAL A 318 10.06 -20.86 1.04
C VAL A 318 10.89 -21.70 2.00
N MET A 319 12.11 -22.09 1.62
CA MET A 319 12.99 -22.90 2.47
C MET A 319 13.46 -22.16 3.74
N PRO A 320 13.97 -20.92 3.66
CA PRO A 320 14.23 -20.09 4.85
C PRO A 320 13.07 -20.03 5.86
N LYS A 321 11.83 -19.83 5.37
CA LYS A 321 10.63 -19.86 6.22
C LYS A 321 10.46 -21.20 6.94
N TYR A 322 10.64 -22.32 6.24
CA TYR A 322 10.54 -23.65 6.86
C TYR A 322 11.63 -23.87 7.90
N LEU A 323 12.85 -23.41 7.64
CA LEU A 323 13.96 -23.48 8.60
C LEU A 323 13.65 -22.68 9.87
N ALA A 324 13.07 -21.48 9.75
CA ALA A 324 12.68 -20.68 10.92
C ALA A 324 11.61 -21.40 11.76
N LYS A 325 10.59 -21.98 11.11
CA LYS A 325 9.55 -22.78 11.79
C LYS A 325 10.14 -24.01 12.50
N LEU A 326 11.08 -24.68 11.85
CA LEU A 326 11.79 -25.81 12.42
C LEU A 326 12.62 -25.37 13.63
N ALA A 327 13.37 -24.27 13.52
CA ALA A 327 14.15 -23.71 14.62
C ALA A 327 13.26 -23.34 15.83
N ALA A 328 12.07 -22.78 15.60
CA ALA A 328 11.13 -22.46 16.68
C ALA A 328 10.63 -23.72 17.41
N THR A 329 10.30 -24.76 16.63
CA THR A 329 9.82 -26.05 17.17
C THR A 329 10.92 -26.75 17.95
N LEU A 330 12.15 -26.70 17.42
CA LEU A 330 13.29 -27.38 17.99
C LEU A 330 14.00 -26.58 19.10
N ASN A 331 13.67 -25.31 19.32
CA ASN A 331 14.22 -24.51 20.42
C ASN A 331 13.95 -25.11 21.81
N GLU A 332 12.91 -25.93 21.94
CA GLU A 332 12.56 -26.66 23.17
C GLU A 332 13.43 -27.91 23.40
N ASP A 333 13.97 -28.51 22.32
CA ASP A 333 14.67 -29.81 22.33
C ASP A 333 16.17 -29.73 22.00
N LEU A 334 16.60 -28.70 21.25
CA LEU A 334 17.98 -28.49 20.83
C LEU A 334 18.76 -27.62 21.82
N GLY A 335 20.07 -27.89 21.92
CA GLY A 335 21.02 -26.92 22.46
C GLY A 335 21.04 -25.64 21.61
N SER A 336 21.56 -24.55 22.18
CA SER A 336 21.71 -23.24 21.51
C SER A 336 22.34 -23.33 20.12
N ASP A 337 23.28 -24.26 19.93
CA ASP A 337 24.16 -24.31 18.77
C ASP A 337 23.44 -24.68 17.47
N ASP A 338 22.54 -25.66 17.48
CA ASP A 338 21.82 -26.10 16.28
C ASP A 338 20.81 -25.03 15.79
N VAL A 339 20.22 -24.29 16.74
CA VAL A 339 19.36 -23.15 16.44
C VAL A 339 20.17 -22.02 15.81
N ILE A 340 21.37 -21.73 16.32
CA ILE A 340 22.28 -20.72 15.75
C ILE A 340 22.71 -21.11 14.33
N TYR A 341 23.11 -22.37 14.11
CA TYR A 341 23.46 -22.85 12.77
C TYR A 341 22.30 -22.68 11.78
N THR A 342 21.07 -22.95 12.23
CA THR A 342 19.87 -22.79 11.41
C THR A 342 19.64 -21.31 11.06
N VAL A 343 19.74 -20.40 12.04
CA VAL A 343 19.59 -18.96 11.78
C VAL A 343 20.68 -18.41 10.87
N HIS A 344 21.93 -18.86 11.02
CA HIS A 344 23.01 -18.50 10.09
C HIS A 344 22.78 -19.04 8.68
N ALA A 345 22.24 -20.26 8.54
CA ALA A 345 21.86 -20.81 7.24
C ALA A 345 20.74 -20.00 6.59
N ILE A 346 19.76 -19.54 7.36
CA ILE A 346 18.72 -18.61 6.89
C ILE A 346 19.35 -17.30 6.41
N GLU A 347 20.20 -16.65 7.21
CA GLU A 347 20.85 -15.38 6.86
C GLU A 347 21.65 -15.47 5.55
N ALA A 348 22.34 -16.59 5.33
CA ALA A 348 23.14 -16.85 4.14
C ALA A 348 22.29 -17.10 2.88
N TRP A 349 21.04 -17.52 3.05
CA TRP A 349 20.10 -17.72 1.96
C TRP A 349 19.51 -16.39 1.49
N LEU A 350 19.18 -15.49 2.43
CA LEU A 350 18.53 -14.20 2.14
C LEU A 350 19.38 -13.30 1.23
N PRO A 351 18.74 -12.42 0.42
CA PRO A 351 19.44 -11.42 -0.37
C PRO A 351 20.46 -10.64 0.45
N ARG A 352 21.64 -10.43 -0.11
CA ARG A 352 22.73 -9.75 0.60
C ARG A 352 22.46 -8.25 0.72
N ASP A 353 22.72 -7.71 1.91
CA ASP A 353 22.91 -6.28 2.08
C ASP A 353 24.20 -5.90 1.33
N ILE A 354 24.16 -4.87 0.49
CA ILE A 354 25.29 -4.43 -0.32
C ILE A 354 26.51 -4.12 0.55
N ARG A 355 26.30 -3.65 1.79
CA ARG A 355 27.40 -3.39 2.72
C ARG A 355 28.14 -4.66 3.13
N GLU A 356 27.54 -5.84 3.01
CA GLU A 356 28.22 -7.13 3.19
C GLU A 356 29.22 -7.43 2.06
N LEU A 357 29.09 -6.76 0.91
CA LEU A 357 30.02 -6.84 -0.21
C LEU A 357 31.15 -5.80 -0.11
N MET A 358 30.99 -4.79 0.74
CA MET A 358 32.01 -3.76 0.95
C MET A 358 33.14 -4.28 1.84
N PRO A 359 34.42 -4.00 1.50
CA PRO A 359 35.54 -4.35 2.35
C PRO A 359 35.43 -3.69 3.74
N ARG A 360 35.68 -4.46 4.82
CA ARG A 360 35.63 -3.96 6.22
C ARG A 360 36.59 -2.81 6.54
N VAL A 361 37.55 -2.51 5.67
CA VAL A 361 38.59 -1.48 5.86
C VAL A 361 38.36 -0.25 4.97
N TRP A 362 37.17 -0.16 4.34
CA TRP A 362 36.74 0.99 3.57
C TRP A 362 36.71 2.24 4.47
N ASN A 363 37.33 3.35 4.02
CA ASN A 363 37.47 4.58 4.80
C ASN A 363 37.42 5.81 3.87
N GLU A 364 37.32 7.01 4.45
CA GLU A 364 37.21 8.29 3.73
C GLU A 364 38.28 8.50 2.63
N LYS A 365 39.49 7.95 2.80
CA LYS A 365 40.56 8.05 1.80
C LYS A 365 40.36 7.11 0.62
N LEU A 366 39.77 5.93 0.85
CA LEU A 366 39.36 4.99 -0.19
C LEU A 366 38.09 5.47 -0.89
N ASP A 367 37.17 6.12 -0.16
CA ASP A 367 35.98 6.78 -0.73
C ASP A 367 36.40 7.72 -1.85
N THR A 368 37.28 8.70 -1.58
CA THR A 368 37.66 9.70 -2.59
C THR A 368 38.41 9.11 -3.82
N GLN A 369 39.04 7.94 -3.69
CA GLN A 369 39.86 7.34 -4.75
C GLN A 369 39.15 6.24 -5.54
N LEU A 370 38.15 5.59 -4.94
CA LEU A 370 37.53 4.39 -5.49
C LEU A 370 36.00 4.49 -5.60
N GLN A 371 35.40 5.65 -5.30
CA GLN A 371 33.96 5.90 -5.43
C GLN A 371 33.44 5.54 -6.82
N GLU A 372 34.00 6.12 -7.89
CA GLU A 372 33.57 5.82 -9.26
C GLU A 372 33.67 4.32 -9.61
N PRO A 373 34.82 3.64 -9.44
CA PRO A 373 34.92 2.20 -9.70
C PRO A 373 34.00 1.34 -8.83
N LEU A 374 33.78 1.71 -7.56
CA LEU A 374 32.90 0.96 -6.66
C LEU A 374 31.44 1.12 -7.10
N VAL A 375 30.98 2.35 -7.33
CA VAL A 375 29.60 2.62 -7.79
C VAL A 375 29.36 1.92 -9.12
N ALA A 376 30.31 2.00 -10.07
CA ALA A 376 30.23 1.25 -11.31
C ALA A 376 30.14 -0.27 -11.09
N GLY A 377 30.96 -0.83 -10.19
CA GLY A 377 30.93 -2.25 -9.83
C GLY A 377 29.62 -2.68 -9.18
N LEU A 378 29.09 -1.86 -8.27
CA LEU A 378 27.79 -2.07 -7.64
C LEU A 378 26.67 -2.01 -8.67
N ASN A 379 26.71 -1.05 -9.62
CA ASN A 379 25.74 -0.86 -10.71
C ASN A 379 25.76 -1.98 -11.77
N VAL A 380 26.77 -2.86 -11.79
CA VAL A 380 26.80 -4.06 -12.65
C VAL A 380 26.22 -5.32 -11.98
N LEU A 381 25.97 -5.31 -10.66
CA LEU A 381 25.32 -6.44 -9.97
C LEU A 381 23.95 -6.78 -10.60
N PRO A 382 23.51 -8.04 -10.56
CA PRO A 382 22.17 -8.38 -11.02
C PRO A 382 21.08 -7.74 -10.14
N GLY A 383 19.99 -7.30 -10.76
CA GLY A 383 18.82 -6.72 -10.09
C GLY A 383 18.37 -5.41 -10.73
N ALA A 384 17.06 -5.14 -10.68
CA ALA A 384 16.43 -4.05 -11.43
C ALA A 384 16.56 -2.67 -10.78
N ARG A 385 16.67 -2.60 -9.45
CA ARG A 385 16.82 -1.35 -8.70
C ARG A 385 17.52 -1.55 -7.36
N PHE A 386 17.97 -0.45 -6.79
CA PHE A 386 18.50 -0.37 -5.44
C PHE A 386 17.42 0.13 -4.50
N VAL A 387 17.22 -0.56 -3.39
CA VAL A 387 16.31 -0.12 -2.33
C VAL A 387 17.08 -0.05 -1.02
N ALA A 388 17.09 1.14 -0.43
CA ALA A 388 17.55 1.38 0.92
C ALA A 388 16.41 1.10 1.89
N VAL A 389 16.70 0.51 3.04
CA VAL A 389 15.74 0.38 4.14
C VAL A 389 16.39 0.97 5.38
N LEU A 390 15.87 2.10 5.83
CA LEU A 390 16.30 2.75 7.05
C LEU A 390 15.56 2.13 8.24
N ASP A 391 16.26 1.79 9.29
CA ASP A 391 15.65 1.47 10.58
C ASP A 391 15.60 2.75 11.43
N GLU A 392 14.39 3.29 11.58
CA GLU A 392 14.11 4.52 12.32
C GLU A 392 13.88 4.27 13.82
N GLN A 393 14.01 3.02 14.29
CA GLN A 393 13.85 2.68 15.69
C GLN A 393 14.95 3.36 16.51
N THR A 394 14.56 4.03 17.61
CA THR A 394 15.55 4.62 18.50
C THR A 394 16.19 3.54 19.37
N GLN A 395 17.39 3.82 19.88
CA GLN A 395 18.05 2.90 20.81
C GLN A 395 17.19 2.65 22.07
N ALA A 396 16.48 3.66 22.57
CA ALA A 396 15.60 3.52 23.73
C ALA A 396 14.42 2.57 23.43
N ASP A 397 13.80 2.69 22.26
CA ASP A 397 12.70 1.80 21.84
C ASP A 397 13.18 0.35 21.69
N PHE A 398 14.39 0.16 21.14
CA PHE A 398 14.99 -1.17 21.03
C PHE A 398 15.33 -1.76 22.40
N GLU A 399 15.83 -0.96 23.35
CA GLU A 399 16.17 -1.43 24.69
C GLU A 399 14.95 -1.90 25.50
N GLU A 400 13.76 -1.35 25.22
CA GLU A 400 12.50 -1.74 25.87
C GLU A 400 12.07 -3.16 25.50
N THR A 401 12.14 -3.52 24.21
CA THR A 401 11.63 -4.81 23.70
C THR A 401 12.75 -5.84 23.49
N GLY A 402 13.97 -5.36 23.22
CA GLY A 402 15.10 -6.15 22.73
C GLY A 402 14.92 -6.64 21.29
N LEU A 403 13.94 -6.13 20.55
CA LEU A 403 13.62 -6.60 19.20
C LEU A 403 13.56 -5.43 18.22
N PRO A 404 14.00 -5.65 16.97
CA PRO A 404 13.77 -4.69 15.91
C PRO A 404 12.26 -4.57 15.66
N ASP A 405 11.77 -3.34 15.49
CA ASP A 405 10.36 -3.07 15.22
C ASP A 405 10.14 -2.95 13.71
N VAL A 406 9.40 -3.91 13.14
CA VAL A 406 9.08 -3.95 11.70
C VAL A 406 8.40 -2.66 11.21
N ASP A 407 7.64 -1.97 12.08
CA ASP A 407 6.93 -0.75 11.73
C ASP A 407 7.87 0.45 11.59
N LYS A 408 9.07 0.39 12.16
CA LYS A 408 10.11 1.43 12.07
C LYS A 408 11.02 1.32 10.85
N PHE A 409 10.91 0.26 10.06
CA PHE A 409 11.66 0.15 8.81
C PHE A 409 11.01 0.99 7.70
N SER A 410 11.80 1.82 7.05
CA SER A 410 11.37 2.78 6.03
C SER A 410 12.14 2.51 4.72
N PRO A 411 11.54 1.77 3.77
CA PRO A 411 12.17 1.50 2.48
C PRO A 411 12.08 2.71 1.55
N ILE A 412 13.14 2.96 0.79
CA ILE A 412 13.29 4.07 -0.16
C ILE A 412 13.89 3.53 -1.45
N ASP A 413 13.24 3.83 -2.58
CA ASP A 413 13.75 3.50 -3.90
C ASP A 413 14.87 4.47 -4.30
N LEU A 414 16.06 3.92 -4.55
CA LEU A 414 17.22 4.67 -5.02
C LEU A 414 17.33 4.65 -6.56
N GLY A 415 16.43 3.92 -7.23
CA GLY A 415 16.39 3.80 -8.68
C GLY A 415 17.23 2.65 -9.25
N PRO A 416 17.31 2.54 -10.59
CA PRO A 416 18.00 1.44 -11.28
C PRO A 416 19.52 1.46 -11.09
N GLU A 417 20.09 2.64 -10.83
CA GLU A 417 21.52 2.87 -10.68
C GLU A 417 21.77 3.80 -9.48
N LEU A 418 22.81 3.50 -8.71
CA LEU A 418 23.31 4.38 -7.67
C LEU A 418 24.02 5.58 -8.31
N GLY A 419 23.68 6.79 -7.85
CA GLY A 419 24.27 8.06 -8.28
C GLY A 419 25.58 8.42 -7.56
N GLU A 420 26.02 9.66 -7.69
CA GLU A 420 27.27 10.15 -7.07
C GLU A 420 27.20 10.07 -5.53
N ASP A 421 26.02 10.28 -4.93
CA ASP A 421 25.82 10.29 -3.47
C ASP A 421 25.66 8.89 -2.84
N ALA A 422 25.90 7.81 -3.62
CA ALA A 422 25.71 6.44 -3.18
C ALA A 422 26.44 6.07 -1.89
N LEU A 423 27.67 6.59 -1.72
CA LEU A 423 28.49 6.33 -0.54
C LEU A 423 27.94 7.03 0.70
N GLU A 424 27.32 8.21 0.54
CA GLU A 424 26.66 8.90 1.64
C GLU A 424 25.49 8.05 2.14
N VAL A 425 24.67 7.53 1.22
CA VAL A 425 23.55 6.64 1.53
C VAL A 425 24.04 5.36 2.23
N LEU A 426 25.07 4.71 1.71
CA LEU A 426 25.63 3.47 2.30
C LEU A 426 26.27 3.67 3.67
N SER A 427 26.66 4.91 3.99
CA SER A 427 27.27 5.29 5.27
C SER A 427 26.25 5.63 6.36
N ILE A 428 24.96 5.74 6.01
CA ILE A 428 23.89 6.02 6.97
C ILE A 428 23.85 4.89 8.02
N PRO A 429 23.87 5.22 9.32
CA PRO A 429 23.72 4.21 10.38
C PRO A 429 22.41 3.44 10.24
N ASN A 430 22.44 2.14 10.57
CA ASN A 430 21.27 1.25 10.58
C ASN A 430 20.49 1.13 9.25
N ILE A 431 21.01 1.64 8.14
CA ILE A 431 20.46 1.38 6.80
C ILE A 431 20.69 -0.09 6.41
N SER A 432 19.92 -0.66 5.51
CA SER A 432 20.28 -1.88 4.76
C SER A 432 19.98 -1.62 3.29
N VAL A 433 20.91 -1.92 2.39
CA VAL A 433 20.71 -1.64 0.97
C VAL A 433 20.67 -2.94 0.20
N PHE A 434 19.63 -3.13 -0.59
CA PHE A 434 19.42 -4.33 -1.38
C PHE A 434 19.39 -3.98 -2.85
N ARG A 435 19.88 -4.90 -3.67
CA ARG A 435 19.69 -4.87 -5.11
C ARG A 435 18.92 -6.12 -5.53
N THR A 436 17.60 -6.01 -5.57
CA THR A 436 16.73 -7.12 -5.97
C THR A 436 15.57 -6.64 -6.83
N TRP A 437 14.94 -7.58 -7.51
CA TRP A 437 13.78 -7.41 -8.35
C TRP A 437 12.85 -8.55 -7.98
N VAL A 438 12.08 -8.42 -6.91
CA VAL A 438 10.79 -9.09 -7.01
C VAL A 438 9.89 -8.17 -7.80
#